data_AF-A0A1H6RMM7-F1
#
_entry.id   AF-A0A1H6RMM7-F1
#
_cell.length_a   1.000
_cell.length_b   1.000
_cell.length_c   1.000
_cell.angle_alpha   90.00
_cell.angle_beta   90.00
_cell.angle_gamma   90.00
#
_symmetry.space_group_name_H-M   'P 1'
#
loop_
_entity.id
_entity.type
_entity.pdbx_description
1 polymer ?
#
loop_
_entity_poly.entity_id
_entity_poly.type
_entity_poly.pdbx_seq_one_letter_code
_entity_poly.pdbx_strand_id
1 'polypeptide(L)' 'MSQGPTAEPESEPAAESEDGEWRFSVDDVGPEADPEPPEPEPVEPESISLEHAVFVGLGIMLTVGIILTGL' A
#
# COMPACT_ATOMS: atom_id res chain seq x y z
N MET A 1 -49.23 -23.90 -21.19
CA MET A 1 -49.10 -24.26 -19.77
C MET A 1 -47.75 -24.94 -19.61
N SER A 2 -46.83 -24.63 -18.72
CA SER A 2 -46.54 -23.49 -17.83
C SER A 2 -45.07 -23.66 -17.43
N GLN A 3 -44.41 -22.55 -17.11
CA GLN A 3 -42.98 -22.37 -16.90
C GLN A 3 -42.40 -23.09 -15.68
N GLY A 4 -41.09 -23.28 -15.68
CA GLY A 4 -40.22 -23.39 -14.49
C GLY A 4 -38.79 -23.83 -14.86
N PRO A 5 -37.72 -23.42 -14.15
CA PRO A 5 -37.58 -22.26 -13.26
C PRO A 5 -37.01 -21.04 -14.01
N THR A 6 -37.52 -19.86 -13.68
CA THR A 6 -36.91 -18.58 -14.01
C THR A 6 -35.51 -18.54 -13.40
N ALA A 7 -34.47 -18.58 -14.21
CA ALA A 7 -33.18 -18.05 -13.80
C ALA A 7 -33.35 -16.53 -13.76
N GLU A 8 -33.62 -16.00 -12.57
CA GLU A 8 -33.48 -14.57 -12.33
C GLU A 8 -32.03 -14.22 -12.70
N PRO A 9 -31.77 -13.12 -13.43
CA PRO A 9 -30.42 -12.60 -13.51
C PRO A 9 -30.06 -12.16 -12.08
N GLU A 10 -29.34 -13.01 -11.35
CA GLU A 10 -28.65 -12.58 -10.15
C GLU A 10 -27.81 -11.37 -10.56
N SER A 11 -28.22 -10.23 -10.02
CA SER A 11 -27.67 -8.94 -10.36
C SER A 11 -26.29 -8.87 -9.74
N GLU A 12 -25.25 -9.23 -10.47
CA GLU A 12 -23.96 -8.58 -10.30
C GLU A 12 -24.13 -7.16 -10.84
N PRO A 13 -24.02 -6.14 -9.98
CA PRO A 13 -22.78 -5.37 -10.08
C PRO A 13 -22.28 -4.76 -8.77
N ALA A 14 -21.01 -4.37 -8.83
CA ALA A 14 -20.26 -3.52 -7.91
C ALA A 14 -19.45 -4.24 -6.81
N ALA A 15 -18.51 -5.08 -7.23
CA ALA A 15 -17.17 -4.93 -6.67
C ALA A 15 -16.52 -3.71 -7.37
N GLU A 16 -16.98 -2.50 -7.02
CA GLU A 16 -16.13 -1.31 -7.07
C GLU A 16 -15.23 -1.48 -5.83
N SER A 17 -13.96 -1.85 -5.95
CA SER A 17 -12.88 -0.91 -6.25
C SER A 17 -11.73 -1.61 -6.99
N GLU A 18 -11.55 -1.31 -8.27
CA GLU A 18 -10.33 -1.63 -9.04
C GLU A 18 -9.25 -0.54 -8.87
N ASP A 19 -9.44 0.38 -7.91
CA ASP A 19 -8.55 1.52 -7.68
C ASP A 19 -8.04 1.56 -6.21
N GLY A 20 -6.86 1.00 -5.96
CA GLY A 20 -6.06 1.32 -4.76
C GLY A 20 -6.52 0.76 -3.41
N GLU A 21 -7.40 -0.24 -3.39
CA GLU A 21 -7.84 -0.89 -2.16
C GLU A 21 -6.80 -1.90 -1.68
N TRP A 22 -6.47 -1.86 -0.39
CA TRP A 22 -5.57 -2.83 0.22
C TRP A 22 -6.07 -4.26 -0.04
N ARG A 23 -5.14 -5.20 -0.22
CA ARG A 23 -5.43 -6.61 -0.59
C ARG A 23 -6.45 -7.29 0.35
N PHE A 24 -6.55 -6.82 1.59
CA PHE A 24 -7.44 -7.33 2.64
C PHE A 24 -8.08 -6.17 3.40
N SER A 25 -9.37 -6.27 3.73
CA SER A 25 -10.07 -5.32 4.60
C SER A 25 -9.68 -5.55 6.07
N VAL A 26 -9.91 -4.57 6.95
CA VAL A 26 -9.63 -4.73 8.40
C VAL A 26 -10.44 -5.86 9.02
N ASP A 27 -11.66 -6.10 8.53
CA ASP A 27 -12.55 -7.17 8.97
C ASP A 27 -12.13 -8.56 8.44
N ASP A 28 -11.29 -8.61 7.40
CA ASP A 28 -10.78 -9.86 6.80
C ASP A 28 -9.54 -10.40 7.54
N VAL A 29 -8.93 -9.59 8.41
CA VAL A 29 -7.75 -9.97 9.20
C VAL A 29 -8.14 -10.12 10.67
N GLY A 30 -8.20 -11.36 11.16
CA GLY A 30 -8.68 -11.71 12.51
C GLY A 30 -7.71 -12.61 13.28
N PRO A 31 -7.97 -12.86 14.58
CA PRO A 31 -7.20 -13.82 15.39
C PRO A 31 -7.28 -15.26 14.88
N GLU A 32 -8.18 -15.55 13.94
CA GLU A 32 -8.30 -16.80 13.20
C GLU A 32 -7.25 -16.93 12.07
N ALA A 33 -6.51 -15.87 11.76
CA ALA A 33 -5.35 -15.93 10.87
C ALA A 33 -4.30 -16.89 11.44
N ASP A 34 -3.47 -17.45 10.55
CA ASP A 34 -2.40 -18.36 10.95
C ASP A 34 -1.53 -17.69 12.04
N PRO A 35 -1.45 -18.27 13.26
CA PRO A 35 -0.73 -17.66 14.38
C PRO A 35 0.78 -17.67 14.16
N GLU A 36 1.26 -18.44 13.18
CA GLU A 36 2.65 -18.45 12.73
C GLU A 36 2.73 -17.77 11.36
N PRO A 37 2.83 -16.42 11.33
CA PRO A 37 3.24 -15.75 10.11
C PRO A 37 4.58 -16.33 9.67
N PRO A 38 4.84 -16.44 8.36
CA PRO A 38 6.15 -16.87 7.86
C PRO A 38 7.23 -16.00 8.51
N GLU A 39 8.37 -16.60 8.86
CA GLU A 39 9.48 -15.86 9.44
C GLU A 39 9.79 -14.65 8.54
N PRO A 40 9.73 -13.42 9.07
CA PRO A 40 9.95 -12.24 8.26
C PRO A 40 11.40 -12.25 7.80
N GLU A 41 11.60 -12.48 6.50
CA GLU A 41 12.91 -12.28 5.88
C GLU A 41 13.29 -10.80 6.05
N PRO A 42 14.51 -10.50 6.55
CA PRO A 42 14.98 -9.14 6.62
C PRO A 42 15.00 -8.53 5.22
N VAL A 43 14.25 -7.46 5.00
CA VAL A 43 14.32 -6.70 3.75
C VAL A 43 15.65 -5.98 3.72
N GLU A 44 16.53 -6.37 2.80
CA GLU A 44 17.76 -5.62 2.59
C GLU A 44 17.41 -4.23 2.05
N PRO A 45 17.96 -3.15 2.65
CA PRO A 45 17.75 -1.81 2.11
C PRO A 45 18.36 -1.74 0.71
N GLU A 46 17.64 -1.13 -0.22
CA GLU A 46 18.18 -0.86 -1.54
C GLU A 46 19.40 0.06 -1.44
N SER A 47 20.36 -0.13 -2.34
CA SER A 47 21.50 0.78 -2.47
C SER A 47 21.03 2.19 -2.81
N ILE A 48 21.56 3.19 -2.11
CA ILE A 48 21.24 4.60 -2.38
C ILE A 48 21.81 5.00 -3.75
N SER A 49 20.95 5.45 -4.67
CA SER A 49 21.39 6.06 -5.92
C SER A 49 22.03 7.43 -5.70
N LEU A 50 22.94 7.82 -6.61
CA LEU A 50 23.65 9.10 -6.53
C LEU A 50 22.69 10.29 -6.55
N GLU A 51 21.66 10.24 -7.40
CA GLU A 51 20.65 11.30 -7.52
C GLU A 51 19.96 11.56 -6.17
N HIS A 52 19.57 10.50 -5.46
CA HIS A 52 18.92 10.61 -4.15
C HIS A 52 19.87 11.22 -3.11
N ALA A 53 21.13 10.80 -3.09
CA ALA A 53 22.13 11.36 -2.19
C ALA A 53 22.37 12.86 -2.44
N VAL A 54 22.36 13.29 -3.70
CA VAL A 54 22.48 14.71 -4.07
C VAL A 54 21.30 15.52 -3.53
N PHE A 55 20.06 15.04 -3.69
CA PHE A 55 18.89 15.75 -3.15
C PHE A 55 18.96 15.94 -1.64
N VAL A 56 19.35 14.90 -0.89
CA VAL A 56 19.53 14.99 0.56
C VAL A 56 20.64 15.99 0.89
N GLY A 57 21.77 15.91 0.20
CA GLY A 57 22.89 16.85 0.37
C GLY A 57 22.50 18.32 0.13
N LEU A 58 21.69 18.59 -0.90
CA LEU A 58 21.18 19.93 -1.18
C LEU A 58 20.26 20.43 -0.06
N GLY A 59 19.39 19.58 0.47
CA GLY A 59 18.54 19.92 1.62
C GLY A 59 19.37 20.29 2.85
N ILE A 60 20.36 19.47 3.20
CA ILE A 60 21.28 19.74 4.32
C ILE A 60 22.01 21.06 4.10
N MET A 61 22.57 21.27 2.91
CA MET A 61 23.29 22.50 2.54
C MET A 61 22.39 23.74 2.71
N LEU A 62 21.14 23.67 2.25
CA LEU A 62 20.16 24.74 2.41
C LEU A 62 19.85 25.02 3.88
N THR A 63 19.53 23.97 4.66
CA THR A 63 19.23 24.10 6.09
C THR A 63 20.40 24.72 6.86
N VAL A 64 21.62 24.23 6.64
CA VAL A 64 22.83 24.80 7.24
C VAL A 64 23.01 26.25 6.80
N GLY A 65 22.79 26.56 5.52
CA GLY A 65 22.85 27.92 4.99
C GLY A 65 21.86 28.88 5.68
N ILE A 66 20.63 28.44 5.90
CA ILE A 66 19.60 29.23 6.62
C ILE A 66 20.05 29.48 8.06
N ILE A 67 20.46 28.42 8.77
CA ILE A 67 20.89 28.52 10.18
C ILE A 67 22.07 29.50 10.32
N LEU A 68 23.06 29.42 9.42
CA LEU A 68 24.25 30.28 9.48
C LEU A 68 23.97 31.74 9.10
N THR A 69 23.02 31.98 8.19
CA THR A 69 22.66 33.34 7.76
C THR A 69 21.65 34.00 8.69
N GLY A 70 20.96 33.24 9.54
CA GLY A 70 19.97 33.75 10.49
C GLY A 70 18.72 34.35 9.82
N LEU A 71 18.41 33.88 8.60
CA LEU A 71 17.18 34.22 7.87
C LEU A 71 15.93 33.79 8.65
#